data_AF-A0AA97EBR7-F1
#
_entry.id   AF-A0AA97EBR7-F1
#
_cell.length_a   1.000
_cell.length_b   1.000
_cell.length_c   1.000
_cell.angle_alpha   90.00
_cell.angle_beta   90.00
_cell.angle_gamma   90.00
#
_symmetry.space_group_name_H-M   'P 1'
#
loop_
_entity.id
_entity.type
_entity.pdbx_description
1 polymer ?
#
loop_
_entity_poly.entity_id
_entity_poly.type
_entity_poly.pdbx_seq_one_letter_code
_entity_poly.pdbx_strand_id
1 'polypeptide(L)'
;MTLHTYQPPVDALLHYGECQGVNAKDWPNYVQEFGLTADYVPALIQMAQDEQLWAFFEGDYDREDEFRAAGIDPDAALWAPAHAWRSLGQLQAAEAIAPLADVLQRYDLAAMEAAYSAKKVDEMFVGSWARVQVDLGLKQESDFTAEELAIHYTPKQEQMMANIKAFVKQQQAPPPQSLPRQLGTKPPEFRDIAAQKGGKKLAAKPGFGGGAVSGSKGKKKKK
;
A
#
# COMPACT_ATOMS: atom_id res chain seq x y z
N MET A 1 -8.26 34.75 11.65
CA MET A 1 -7.14 34.61 12.61
C MET A 1 -5.91 35.28 12.01
N THR A 2 -4.96 35.74 12.80
CA THR A 2 -3.73 36.39 12.29
C THR A 2 -2.72 35.35 11.80
N LEU A 3 -1.92 35.71 10.79
CA LEU A 3 -0.78 34.90 10.33
C LEU A 3 0.11 34.52 11.52
N HIS A 4 0.49 33.25 11.63
CA HIS A 4 1.45 32.83 12.65
C HIS A 4 2.83 33.41 12.33
N THR A 5 3.42 34.07 13.32
CA THR A 5 4.75 34.66 13.19
C THR A 5 5.74 33.78 13.94
N TYR A 6 6.71 33.23 13.21
CA TYR A 6 7.83 32.49 13.78
C TYR A 6 8.98 33.46 14.08
N GLN A 7 9.81 33.12 15.05
CA GLN A 7 10.99 33.92 15.40
C GLN A 7 12.26 33.22 14.91
N PRO A 8 13.35 33.98 14.68
CA PRO A 8 14.65 33.39 14.39
C PRO A 8 15.09 32.38 15.45
N PRO A 9 15.70 31.25 15.04
CA PRO A 9 16.02 30.86 13.66
C PRO A 9 14.92 30.04 12.95
N VAL A 10 13.75 29.83 13.57
CA VAL A 10 12.68 28.97 13.03
C VAL A 10 12.03 29.60 11.80
N ASP A 11 11.89 30.92 11.77
CA ASP A 11 11.35 31.65 10.62
C ASP A 11 12.14 31.44 9.32
N ALA A 12 13.44 31.14 9.39
CA ALA A 12 14.25 30.83 8.23
C ALA A 12 13.71 29.65 7.41
N LEU A 13 13.00 28.72 8.06
CA LEU A 13 12.39 27.56 7.39
C LEU A 13 11.25 27.96 6.45
N LEU A 14 10.59 29.10 6.66
CA LEU A 14 9.56 29.66 5.75
C LEU A 14 10.13 30.07 4.39
N HIS A 15 11.44 30.33 4.33
CA HIS A 15 12.10 30.87 3.16
C HIS A 15 13.07 29.86 2.52
N TYR A 16 13.17 28.64 3.07
CA TYR A 16 14.18 27.67 2.64
C TYR A 16 13.88 27.03 1.29
N GLY A 17 12.60 26.93 0.92
CA GLY A 17 12.16 26.53 -0.42
C GLY A 17 11.90 25.03 -0.58
N GLU A 18 11.77 24.60 -1.83
CA GLU A 18 11.35 23.24 -2.18
C GLU A 18 12.31 22.16 -1.68
N CYS A 19 11.74 21.08 -1.14
CA CYS A 19 12.51 19.98 -0.55
C CYS A 19 12.11 18.59 -1.05
N GLN A 20 11.36 18.54 -2.16
CA GLN A 20 10.94 17.32 -2.85
C GLN A 20 12.12 16.63 -3.55
N GLY A 21 12.03 15.31 -3.71
CA GLY A 21 12.97 14.54 -4.54
C GLY A 21 14.36 14.33 -3.95
N VAL A 22 14.64 14.85 -2.74
CA VAL A 22 15.91 14.66 -2.04
C VAL A 22 15.87 13.35 -1.24
N ASN A 23 16.84 12.47 -1.46
CA ASN A 23 16.97 11.25 -0.66
C ASN A 23 17.30 11.58 0.79
N ALA A 24 16.84 10.75 1.74
CA ALA A 24 17.08 10.96 3.17
C ALA A 24 18.57 11.12 3.54
N LYS A 25 19.48 10.44 2.82
CA LYS A 25 20.93 10.55 3.01
C LYS A 25 21.53 11.90 2.58
N ASP A 26 20.82 12.63 1.73
CA ASP A 26 21.24 13.90 1.14
C ASP A 26 20.46 15.08 1.75
N TRP A 27 19.67 14.84 2.80
CA TRP A 27 18.94 15.89 3.50
C TRP A 27 19.90 16.89 4.16
N PRO A 28 19.61 18.19 4.09
CA PRO A 28 20.36 19.21 4.82
C PRO A 28 20.39 18.91 6.31
N ASN A 29 21.47 19.32 6.97
CA ASN A 29 21.55 19.29 8.43
C ASN A 29 20.95 20.58 8.97
N TYR A 30 19.62 20.62 9.10
CA TYR A 30 18.87 21.78 9.56
C TYR A 30 19.35 22.29 10.93
N VAL A 31 19.71 21.38 11.83
CA VAL A 31 20.26 21.70 13.15
C VAL A 31 21.54 22.54 13.03
N GLN A 32 22.49 22.10 12.20
CA GLN A 32 23.76 22.82 12.01
C GLN A 32 23.60 24.07 11.14
N GLU A 33 22.79 24.00 10.10
CA GLU A 33 22.63 25.07 9.10
C GLU A 33 21.93 26.30 9.68
N PHE A 34 20.92 26.09 10.53
CA PHE A 34 20.13 27.17 11.14
C PHE A 34 20.46 27.41 12.61
N GLY A 35 21.34 26.61 13.21
CA GLY A 35 21.61 26.69 14.65
C GLY A 35 20.40 26.32 15.50
N LEU A 36 19.55 25.40 15.02
CA LEU A 36 18.41 24.91 15.78
C LEU A 36 18.89 24.04 16.96
N THR A 37 18.28 24.21 18.12
CA THR A 37 18.53 23.49 19.36
C THR A 37 17.22 22.97 19.92
N ALA A 38 17.30 22.20 21.01
CA ALA A 38 16.14 21.71 21.74
C ALA A 38 15.18 22.83 22.21
N ASP A 39 15.71 24.04 22.45
CA ASP A 39 14.91 25.19 22.89
C ASP A 39 13.85 25.62 21.87
N TYR A 40 14.07 25.31 20.59
CA TYR A 40 13.15 25.63 19.50
C TYR A 40 12.15 24.52 19.19
N VAL A 41 12.19 23.38 19.88
CA VAL A 41 11.26 22.27 19.65
C VAL A 41 9.79 22.71 19.72
N PRO A 42 9.33 23.51 20.70
CA PRO A 42 7.94 23.96 20.74
C PRO A 42 7.52 24.74 19.48
N ALA A 43 8.39 25.62 18.98
CA ALA A 43 8.12 26.41 17.78
C ALA A 43 8.16 25.56 16.50
N LEU A 44 9.05 24.57 16.43
CA LEU A 44 9.11 23.61 15.33
C LEU A 44 7.87 22.69 15.31
N ILE A 45 7.39 22.24 16.48
CA ILE A 45 6.12 21.50 16.58
C ILE A 45 4.97 22.36 16.07
N GLN A 46 4.90 23.63 16.51
CA GLN A 46 3.87 24.56 16.04
C GLN A 46 3.90 24.72 14.51
N MET A 47 5.08 24.90 13.91
CA MET A 47 5.23 25.00 12.46
C MET A 47 4.82 23.72 11.73
N ALA A 48 5.16 22.55 12.26
CA ALA A 48 4.78 21.28 11.65
C ALA A 48 3.26 21.03 11.68
N GLN A 49 2.54 21.65 12.62
CA GLN A 49 1.09 21.55 12.77
C GLN A 49 0.32 22.73 12.16
N ASP A 50 1.01 23.72 11.60
CA ASP A 50 0.40 24.98 11.16
C ASP A 50 -0.52 24.78 9.96
N GLU A 51 -1.83 24.83 10.21
CA GLU A 51 -2.87 24.64 9.20
C GLU A 51 -2.82 25.73 8.11
N GLN A 52 -2.28 26.91 8.41
CA GLN A 52 -2.15 27.98 7.41
C GLN A 52 -1.09 27.65 6.37
N LEU A 53 -0.05 26.88 6.75
CA LEU A 53 0.98 26.40 5.84
C LEU A 53 0.51 25.17 5.06
N TRP A 54 -0.22 24.26 5.73
CA TRP A 54 -0.78 23.08 5.08
C TRP A 54 -1.89 23.38 4.07
N ALA A 55 -2.62 24.50 4.22
CA ALA A 55 -3.62 24.94 3.25
C ALA A 55 -3.06 25.03 1.82
N PHE A 56 -1.82 25.52 1.66
CA PHE A 56 -1.15 25.57 0.36
C PHE A 56 -0.94 24.18 -0.26
N PHE A 57 -0.70 23.15 0.56
CA PHE A 57 -0.52 21.78 0.09
C PHE A 57 -1.82 21.18 -0.44
N GLU A 58 -2.95 21.59 0.14
CA GLU A 58 -4.30 21.22 -0.32
C GLU A 58 -4.74 22.03 -1.54
N GLY A 59 -3.94 23.00 -1.98
CA GLY A 59 -4.25 23.88 -3.09
C GLY A 59 -5.16 25.05 -2.72
N ASP A 60 -5.31 25.34 -1.43
CA ASP A 60 -5.97 26.55 -0.93
C ASP A 60 -4.95 27.70 -0.84
N TYR A 61 -5.16 28.71 -1.70
CA TYR A 61 -4.31 29.90 -1.80
C TYR A 61 -5.04 31.18 -1.38
N ASP A 62 -6.19 31.10 -0.70
CA ASP A 62 -7.02 32.26 -0.36
C ASP A 62 -6.26 33.33 0.46
N ARG A 63 -5.19 32.93 1.14
CA ARG A 63 -4.37 33.80 2.00
C ARG A 63 -2.99 34.14 1.42
N GLU A 64 -2.74 33.87 0.15
CA GLU A 64 -1.44 34.14 -0.47
C GLU A 64 -1.02 35.62 -0.33
N ASP A 65 -1.97 36.55 -0.45
CA ASP A 65 -1.71 37.99 -0.34
C ASP A 65 -1.21 38.37 1.06
N GLU A 66 -1.71 37.71 2.11
CA GLU A 66 -1.24 37.95 3.49
C GLU A 66 0.20 37.49 3.68
N PHE A 67 0.56 36.33 3.14
CA PHE A 67 1.93 35.82 3.17
C PHE A 67 2.88 36.74 2.39
N ARG A 68 2.49 37.15 1.17
CA ARG A 68 3.27 38.08 0.36
C ARG A 68 3.44 39.44 1.04
N ALA A 69 2.39 39.96 1.69
CA ALA A 69 2.46 41.20 2.46
C ALA A 69 3.40 41.10 3.68
N ALA A 70 3.53 39.90 4.27
CA ALA A 70 4.51 39.59 5.31
C ALA A 70 5.93 39.33 4.77
N GLY A 71 6.15 39.41 3.45
CA GLY A 71 7.43 39.14 2.81
C GLY A 71 7.77 37.65 2.70
N ILE A 72 6.77 36.78 2.84
CA ILE A 72 6.92 35.33 2.76
C ILE A 72 6.41 34.87 1.40
N ASP A 73 7.22 34.09 0.68
CA ASP A 73 6.83 33.48 -0.58
C ASP A 73 5.98 32.23 -0.31
N PRO A 74 4.70 32.17 -0.74
CA PRO A 74 3.83 31.02 -0.52
C PRO A 74 4.42 29.70 -1.03
N ASP A 75 5.12 29.74 -2.17
CA ASP A 75 5.72 28.55 -2.78
C ASP A 75 6.87 27.97 -1.92
N ALA A 76 7.58 28.83 -1.19
CA ALA A 76 8.59 28.42 -0.22
C ALA A 76 7.95 28.00 1.11
N ALA A 77 6.98 28.77 1.60
CA ALA A 77 6.30 28.55 2.87
C ALA A 77 5.56 27.21 2.92
N LEU A 78 5.03 26.75 1.79
CA LEU A 78 4.45 25.43 1.59
C LEU A 78 5.35 24.29 2.14
N TRP A 79 6.67 24.44 2.07
CA TRP A 79 7.64 23.40 2.48
C TRP A 79 8.09 23.51 3.93
N ALA A 80 7.76 24.60 4.62
CA ALA A 80 8.20 24.87 5.97
C ALA A 80 7.76 23.79 6.98
N PRO A 81 6.52 23.23 6.95
CA PRO A 81 6.15 22.13 7.82
C PRO A 81 7.04 20.90 7.63
N ALA A 82 7.43 20.56 6.40
CA ALA A 82 8.32 19.45 6.11
C ALA A 82 9.74 19.69 6.65
N HIS A 83 10.24 20.92 6.58
CA HIS A 83 11.52 21.31 7.17
C HIS A 83 11.51 21.23 8.70
N ALA A 84 10.44 21.72 9.33
CA ALA A 84 10.26 21.62 10.77
C ALA A 84 10.26 20.15 11.21
N TRP A 85 9.55 19.29 10.47
CA TRP A 85 9.49 17.86 10.75
C TRP A 85 10.85 17.17 10.68
N ARG A 86 11.64 17.46 9.63
CA ARG A 86 13.02 16.94 9.49
C ARG A 86 13.93 17.46 10.60
N SER A 87 13.79 18.73 10.98
CA SER A 87 14.54 19.34 12.08
C SER A 87 14.24 18.66 13.42
N LEU A 88 12.96 18.41 13.71
CA LEU A 88 12.52 17.67 14.91
C LEU A 88 13.11 16.25 14.95
N GLY A 89 13.17 15.57 13.80
CA GLY A 89 13.81 14.26 13.69
C GLY A 89 15.32 14.30 13.96
N GLN A 90 16.03 15.31 13.43
CA GLN A 90 17.46 15.50 13.68
C GLN A 90 17.78 15.87 15.14
N LEU A 91 16.87 16.61 15.80
CA LEU A 91 16.94 16.91 17.23
C LEU A 91 16.54 15.73 18.12
N GLN A 92 15.97 14.66 17.55
CA GLN A 92 15.41 13.52 18.27
C GLN A 92 14.34 13.94 19.30
N ALA A 93 13.51 14.92 18.96
CA ALA A 93 12.48 15.48 19.84
C ALA A 93 11.32 14.49 20.05
N ALA A 94 11.38 13.71 21.13
CA ALA A 94 10.37 12.69 21.44
C ALA A 94 8.98 13.29 21.72
N GLU A 95 8.93 14.49 22.28
CA GLU A 95 7.70 15.25 22.49
C GLU A 95 6.95 15.58 21.21
N ALA A 96 7.62 15.56 20.06
CA ALA A 96 6.99 15.79 18.76
C ALA A 96 6.26 14.55 18.22
N ILE A 97 6.46 13.36 18.78
CA ILE A 97 5.88 12.11 18.25
C ILE A 97 4.35 12.20 18.15
N ALA A 98 3.67 12.57 19.23
CA ALA A 98 2.21 12.68 19.22
C ALA A 98 1.71 13.82 18.30
N PRO A 99 2.22 15.06 18.39
CA PRO A 99 1.86 16.15 17.47
C PRO A 99 2.00 15.80 15.99
N LEU A 100 3.06 15.10 15.62
CA LEU A 100 3.34 14.72 14.23
C LEU A 100 2.49 13.53 13.78
N ALA A 101 2.16 12.60 14.69
CA ALA A 101 1.20 11.54 14.41
C ALA A 101 -0.20 12.11 14.14
N ASP A 102 -0.62 13.14 14.86
CA ASP A 102 -1.91 13.81 14.63
C ASP A 102 -1.97 14.47 13.25
N VAL A 103 -0.88 15.08 12.79
CA VAL A 103 -0.77 15.64 11.42
C VAL A 103 -0.92 14.54 10.38
N LEU A 104 -0.17 13.44 10.51
CA LEU A 104 -0.28 12.29 9.60
C LEU A 104 -1.70 11.76 9.55
N GLN A 105 -2.31 11.52 10.71
CA GLN A 105 -3.68 11.01 10.77
C GLN A 105 -4.67 11.94 10.07
N ARG A 106 -4.56 13.27 10.26
CA ARG A 106 -5.46 14.23 9.63
C ARG A 106 -5.45 14.13 8.10
N TYR A 107 -4.27 14.11 7.49
CA TYR A 107 -4.13 14.12 6.03
C TYR A 107 -4.25 12.72 5.41
N ASP A 108 -3.80 11.67 6.09
CA ASP A 108 -3.89 10.30 5.58
C ASP A 108 -5.33 9.78 5.60
N LEU A 109 -6.14 10.13 6.61
CA LEU A 109 -7.53 9.66 6.69
C LEU A 109 -8.39 10.16 5.54
N ALA A 110 -8.25 11.44 5.17
CA ALA A 110 -8.96 12.01 4.05
C ALA A 110 -8.56 11.32 2.72
N ALA A 111 -7.27 11.03 2.54
CA ALA A 111 -6.76 10.30 1.38
C ALA A 111 -7.28 8.85 1.33
N MET A 112 -7.32 8.17 2.48
CA MET A 112 -7.87 6.82 2.60
C MET A 112 -9.38 6.82 2.26
N GLU A 113 -10.17 7.70 2.87
CA GLU A 113 -11.59 7.84 2.58
C GLU A 113 -11.86 8.12 1.10
N ALA A 114 -11.09 9.04 0.49
CA ALA A 114 -11.19 9.33 -0.93
C ALA A 114 -10.85 8.11 -1.81
N ALA A 115 -9.86 7.29 -1.42
CA ALA A 115 -9.51 6.08 -2.13
C ALA A 115 -10.61 5.01 -2.05
N TYR A 116 -11.24 4.84 -0.88
CA TYR A 116 -12.40 3.97 -0.70
C TYR A 116 -13.61 4.45 -1.50
N SER A 117 -13.96 5.73 -1.41
CA SER A 117 -15.04 6.36 -2.17
C SER A 117 -14.84 6.22 -3.69
N ALA A 118 -13.59 6.36 -4.15
CA ALA A 118 -13.22 6.16 -5.55
C ALA A 118 -13.11 4.68 -5.98
N LYS A 119 -13.40 3.71 -5.09
CA LYS A 119 -13.27 2.26 -5.33
C LYS A 119 -11.88 1.84 -5.81
N LYS A 120 -10.84 2.51 -5.31
CA LYS A 120 -9.44 2.20 -5.61
C LYS A 120 -8.80 1.21 -4.64
N VAL A 121 -9.49 0.91 -3.53
CA VAL A 121 -9.05 -0.05 -2.51
C VAL A 121 -9.73 -1.40 -2.75
N ASP A 122 -8.95 -2.48 -2.70
CA ASP A 122 -9.48 -3.84 -2.74
C ASP A 122 -9.90 -4.27 -1.32
N GLU A 123 -11.19 -4.13 -1.03
CA GLU A 123 -11.76 -4.42 0.29
C GLU A 123 -11.63 -5.91 0.67
N MET A 124 -11.38 -6.81 -0.28
CA MET A 124 -11.17 -8.23 0.03
C MET A 124 -9.94 -8.45 0.91
N PHE A 125 -8.92 -7.59 0.80
CA PHE A 125 -7.69 -7.69 1.57
C PHE A 125 -7.68 -6.77 2.78
N VAL A 126 -8.23 -5.57 2.64
CA VAL A 126 -8.10 -4.51 3.65
C VAL A 126 -9.36 -4.39 4.53
N GLY A 127 -10.49 -4.96 4.10
CA GLY A 127 -11.79 -4.73 4.71
C GLY A 127 -12.47 -3.46 4.17
N SER A 128 -13.73 -3.27 4.56
CA SER A 128 -14.50 -2.07 4.21
C SER A 128 -13.96 -0.83 4.91
N TRP A 129 -14.30 0.36 4.42
CA TRP A 129 -13.92 1.60 5.07
C TRP A 129 -14.41 1.70 6.52
N ALA A 130 -15.59 1.17 6.81
CA ALA A 130 -16.11 1.11 8.18
C ALA A 130 -15.21 0.25 9.08
N ARG A 131 -14.74 -0.90 8.58
CA ARG A 131 -13.81 -1.75 9.32
C ARG A 131 -12.49 -1.05 9.58
N VAL A 132 -11.94 -0.35 8.58
CA VAL A 132 -10.71 0.42 8.76
C VAL A 132 -10.88 1.52 9.81
N GLN A 133 -12.00 2.24 9.83
CA GLN A 133 -12.27 3.23 10.88
C GLN A 133 -12.29 2.62 12.29
N VAL A 134 -12.81 1.40 12.43
CA VAL A 134 -12.77 0.65 13.70
C VAL A 134 -11.34 0.25 14.06
N ASP A 135 -10.61 -0.34 13.13
CA ASP A 135 -9.25 -0.85 13.37
C ASP A 135 -8.25 0.28 13.67
N LEU A 136 -8.48 1.48 13.11
CA LEU A 136 -7.75 2.71 13.44
C LEU A 136 -8.20 3.37 14.76
N GLY A 137 -9.23 2.82 15.42
CA GLY A 137 -9.75 3.34 16.69
C GLY A 137 -10.53 4.65 16.57
N LEU A 138 -10.96 5.03 15.36
CA LEU A 138 -11.71 6.27 15.09
C LEU A 138 -13.19 6.14 15.48
N LYS A 139 -13.73 4.93 15.36
CA LYS A 139 -15.12 4.58 15.68
C LYS A 139 -15.20 3.19 16.29
N GLN A 140 -16.33 2.89 16.92
CA GLN A 140 -16.62 1.56 17.44
C GLN A 140 -17.42 0.75 16.43
N GLU A 141 -17.35 -0.59 16.49
CA GLU A 141 -18.18 -1.46 15.63
C GLU A 141 -19.68 -1.15 15.76
N SER A 142 -20.12 -0.71 16.95
CA SER A 142 -21.50 -0.32 17.23
C SER A 142 -21.98 0.92 16.47
N ASP A 143 -21.05 1.69 15.90
CA ASP A 143 -21.37 2.90 15.14
C ASP A 143 -21.80 2.58 13.69
N PHE A 144 -21.75 1.30 13.30
CA PHE A 144 -22.01 0.82 11.95
C PHE A 144 -23.03 -0.32 11.92
N THR A 145 -23.71 -0.44 10.79
CA THR A 145 -24.54 -1.60 10.47
C THR A 145 -23.70 -2.78 9.99
N ALA A 146 -24.27 -4.00 10.05
CA ALA A 146 -23.60 -5.19 9.54
C ALA A 146 -23.29 -5.11 8.03
N GLU A 147 -24.08 -4.34 7.27
CA GLU A 147 -23.85 -4.12 5.83
C GLU A 147 -22.64 -3.19 5.60
N GLU A 148 -22.51 -2.11 6.37
CA GLU A 148 -21.37 -1.19 6.26
C GLU A 148 -20.04 -1.85 6.66
N LEU A 149 -20.09 -2.80 7.60
CA LEU A 149 -18.95 -3.62 7.99
C LEU A 149 -18.64 -4.75 6.99
N ALA A 150 -19.54 -5.04 6.05
CA ALA A 150 -19.34 -6.08 5.06
C ALA A 150 -18.36 -5.63 3.96
N ILE A 151 -17.60 -6.60 3.45
CA ILE A 151 -16.67 -6.38 2.34
C ILE A 151 -17.45 -6.24 1.04
N HIS A 152 -17.24 -5.15 0.31
CA HIS A 152 -17.78 -4.97 -1.03
C HIS A 152 -16.78 -5.44 -2.09
N TYR A 153 -17.20 -6.43 -2.88
CA TYR A 153 -16.40 -6.94 -3.98
C TYR A 153 -16.51 -6.02 -5.20
N THR A 154 -15.42 -5.91 -5.96
CA THR A 154 -15.49 -5.35 -7.31
C THR A 154 -16.35 -6.26 -8.21
N PRO A 155 -16.97 -5.74 -9.29
CA PRO A 155 -17.80 -6.56 -10.18
C PRO A 155 -17.07 -7.79 -10.76
N LYS A 156 -15.77 -7.65 -11.01
CA LYS A 156 -14.92 -8.76 -11.48
C LYS A 156 -14.75 -9.85 -10.41
N GLN A 157 -14.59 -9.45 -9.14
CA GLN A 157 -14.49 -10.37 -8.02
C GLN A 157 -15.84 -11.04 -7.72
N GLU A 158 -16.95 -10.30 -7.80
CA GLU A 158 -18.30 -10.89 -7.68
C GLU A 158 -18.50 -12.01 -8.70
N GLN A 159 -18.12 -11.77 -9.95
CA GLN A 159 -18.19 -12.77 -11.01
C GLN A 159 -17.27 -13.97 -10.74
N MET A 160 -16.05 -13.73 -10.26
CA MET A 160 -15.13 -14.80 -9.86
C MET A 160 -15.71 -15.66 -8.73
N MET A 161 -16.26 -15.03 -7.68
CA MET A 161 -16.89 -15.72 -6.56
C MET A 161 -18.14 -16.49 -6.97
N ALA A 162 -18.95 -15.94 -7.88
CA ALA A 162 -20.09 -16.63 -8.48
C ALA A 162 -19.65 -17.90 -9.24
N ASN A 163 -18.57 -17.81 -10.02
CA ASN A 163 -18.00 -18.94 -10.75
C ASN A 163 -17.46 -20.02 -9.80
N ILE A 164 -16.74 -19.63 -8.74
CA ILE A 164 -16.24 -20.56 -7.72
C ILE A 164 -17.41 -21.26 -7.03
N LYS A 165 -18.45 -20.52 -6.64
CA LYS A 165 -19.64 -21.07 -5.98
C LYS A 165 -20.39 -22.06 -6.89
N ALA A 166 -20.52 -21.74 -8.17
CA ALA A 166 -21.12 -22.63 -9.16
C ALA A 166 -20.30 -23.92 -9.34
N PHE A 167 -18.97 -23.81 -9.40
CA PHE A 167 -18.07 -24.94 -9.50
C PHE A 167 -18.14 -25.88 -8.27
N VAL A 168 -18.12 -25.31 -7.06
CA VAL A 168 -18.25 -26.10 -5.82
C VAL A 168 -19.61 -26.81 -5.77
N LYS A 169 -20.69 -26.13 -6.16
CA LYS A 169 -22.03 -26.74 -6.21
C LYS A 169 -22.10 -27.91 -7.21
N GLN A 170 -21.41 -27.82 -8.34
CA GLN A 170 -21.32 -28.92 -9.30
C GLN A 170 -20.54 -30.13 -8.75
N GLN A 171 -19.48 -29.90 -7.97
CA GLN A 171 -18.71 -30.99 -7.37
C GLN A 171 -19.42 -31.67 -6.19
N GLN A 172 -20.34 -30.98 -5.53
CA GLN A 172 -21.15 -31.52 -4.43
C GLN A 172 -22.40 -32.28 -4.92
N ALA A 173 -22.63 -32.37 -6.24
CA ALA A 173 -23.69 -33.23 -6.77
C ALA A 173 -23.37 -34.70 -6.43
N PRO A 174 -24.34 -35.50 -5.95
CA PRO A 174 -24.12 -36.90 -5.66
C PRO A 174 -23.67 -37.61 -6.95
N PRO A 175 -22.76 -38.62 -6.86
CA PRO A 175 -22.32 -39.34 -8.05
C PRO A 175 -23.54 -39.93 -8.76
N PRO A 176 -23.59 -39.89 -10.11
CA PRO A 176 -24.70 -40.50 -10.84
C PRO A 176 -24.82 -41.97 -10.45
N GLN A 177 -26.04 -42.39 -10.13
CA GLN A 177 -26.35 -43.78 -9.77
C GLN A 177 -25.74 -44.70 -10.83
N SER A 178 -24.83 -45.58 -10.40
CA SER A 178 -24.13 -46.51 -11.26
C SER A 178 -25.11 -47.31 -12.10
N LEU A 179 -24.94 -47.29 -13.42
CA LEU A 179 -25.67 -48.15 -14.37
C LEU A 179 -25.59 -49.63 -13.91
N PRO A 180 -26.67 -50.43 -14.08
CA PRO A 180 -26.68 -51.82 -13.65
C PRO A 180 -25.57 -52.59 -14.37
N ARG A 181 -24.65 -53.13 -13.57
CA ARG A 181 -23.54 -53.97 -14.02
C ARG A 181 -24.14 -55.27 -14.55
N GLN A 182 -24.29 -55.42 -15.87
CA GLN A 182 -24.59 -56.72 -16.46
C GLN A 182 -23.41 -57.66 -16.18
N LEU A 183 -23.57 -58.53 -15.18
CA LEU A 183 -22.72 -59.69 -14.96
C LEU A 183 -22.99 -60.69 -16.09
N GLY A 184 -22.13 -60.70 -17.10
CA GLY A 184 -22.31 -61.59 -18.24
C GLY A 184 -21.14 -61.60 -19.20
N THR A 185 -19.96 -61.98 -18.70
CA THR A 185 -18.90 -62.76 -19.38
C THR A 185 -17.61 -62.61 -18.56
N LYS A 186 -16.93 -63.74 -18.30
CA LYS A 186 -15.62 -63.74 -17.62
C LYS A 186 -14.64 -62.87 -18.42
N PRO A 187 -13.81 -62.03 -17.79
CA PRO A 187 -12.71 -61.37 -18.50
C PRO A 187 -11.74 -62.45 -19.01
N PRO A 188 -11.16 -62.31 -20.21
CA PRO A 188 -10.12 -63.22 -20.68
C PRO A 188 -8.90 -63.20 -19.74
N GLU A 189 -8.27 -64.35 -19.55
CA GLU A 189 -7.12 -64.48 -18.65
C GLU A 189 -5.90 -63.70 -19.17
N PHE A 190 -5.08 -63.22 -18.23
CA PHE A 190 -3.94 -62.32 -18.44
C PHE A 190 -2.84 -62.84 -19.38
N ARG A 191 -2.94 -64.10 -19.84
CA ARG A 191 -1.97 -64.72 -20.77
C ARG A 191 -2.28 -64.43 -22.24
N ASP A 192 -3.49 -64.01 -22.58
CA ASP A 192 -3.89 -63.77 -23.98
C ASP A 192 -3.51 -62.37 -24.50
N ILE A 193 -3.10 -61.46 -23.60
CA ILE A 193 -2.76 -60.06 -23.97
C ILE A 193 -1.32 -59.97 -24.54
N ALA A 194 -0.43 -60.91 -24.22
CA ALA A 194 0.98 -60.86 -24.64
C ALA A 194 1.22 -61.30 -26.10
N ALA A 195 0.21 -61.83 -26.80
CA ALA A 195 0.35 -62.32 -28.17
C ALA A 195 -0.02 -61.30 -29.27
N GLN A 196 -0.63 -60.14 -28.95
CA GLN A 196 -0.90 -59.10 -29.94
C GLN A 196 0.20 -58.03 -29.98
N LYS A 197 1.36 -58.43 -30.52
CA LYS A 197 2.31 -57.48 -31.13
C LYS A 197 1.67 -56.90 -32.40
N GLY A 198 1.36 -55.61 -32.39
CA GLY A 198 0.91 -54.88 -33.57
C GLY A 198 0.93 -53.38 -33.30
N GLY A 199 1.98 -52.69 -33.75
CA GLY A 199 2.35 -51.37 -33.23
C GLY A 199 1.41 -50.22 -33.58
N LYS A 200 1.52 -49.13 -32.81
CA LYS A 200 1.69 -47.77 -33.34
C LYS A 200 2.12 -46.82 -32.22
N LYS A 201 3.09 -45.97 -32.58
CA LYS A 201 3.81 -44.99 -31.77
C LYS A 201 2.87 -44.08 -30.97
N LEU A 202 3.10 -43.95 -29.67
CA LEU A 202 2.65 -42.78 -28.91
C LEU A 202 3.64 -41.64 -29.16
N ALA A 203 3.13 -40.54 -29.72
CA ALA A 203 3.88 -39.32 -29.96
C ALA A 203 4.15 -38.59 -28.63
N ALA A 204 5.39 -38.15 -28.46
CA ALA A 204 5.83 -37.35 -27.32
C ALA A 204 5.14 -35.97 -27.32
N LYS A 205 4.60 -35.56 -26.17
CA LYS A 205 4.47 -34.14 -25.82
C LYS A 205 5.17 -33.89 -24.48
N PRO A 206 5.83 -32.73 -24.33
CA PRO A 206 6.91 -32.56 -23.37
C PRO A 206 6.39 -32.35 -21.96
N GLY A 207 7.04 -33.04 -21.01
CA GLY A 207 6.73 -33.02 -19.60
C GLY A 207 7.14 -31.72 -18.89
N PHE A 208 6.42 -31.48 -17.80
CA PHE A 208 6.81 -30.63 -16.69
C PHE A 208 7.75 -31.45 -15.80
N GLY A 209 8.94 -30.91 -15.52
CA GLY A 209 9.78 -31.36 -14.41
C GLY A 209 10.97 -32.27 -14.75
N GLY A 210 12.13 -31.88 -14.22
CA GLY A 210 13.06 -32.84 -13.63
C GLY A 210 14.33 -33.15 -14.41
N GLY A 211 15.34 -32.27 -14.28
CA GLY A 211 16.73 -32.63 -13.97
C GLY A 211 17.58 -33.38 -15.00
N ALA A 212 18.77 -32.85 -15.28
CA ALA A 212 20.03 -33.53 -14.96
C ALA A 212 21.24 -32.68 -15.36
N VAL A 213 22.18 -32.59 -14.42
CA VAL A 213 23.53 -32.04 -14.57
C VAL A 213 24.41 -33.03 -15.35
N SER A 214 25.11 -32.55 -16.36
CA SER A 214 26.41 -33.07 -16.85
C SER A 214 27.05 -31.93 -17.67
N GLY A 215 28.30 -31.50 -17.52
CA GLY A 215 29.51 -32.18 -17.10
C GLY A 215 30.35 -32.53 -18.32
N SER A 216 31.16 -31.61 -18.87
CA SER A 216 32.46 -31.92 -19.53
C SER A 216 33.20 -30.69 -20.10
N LYS A 217 34.38 -30.45 -19.51
CA LYS A 217 35.70 -30.13 -20.12
C LYS A 217 35.80 -29.11 -21.27
N GLY A 218 36.37 -27.95 -20.94
CA GLY A 218 37.78 -27.62 -21.21
C GLY A 218 38.20 -27.20 -22.64
N LYS A 219 38.75 -25.99 -22.77
CA LYS A 219 40.06 -25.76 -23.43
C LYS A 219 40.60 -24.34 -23.19
N LYS A 220 41.84 -24.30 -22.69
CA LYS A 220 42.78 -23.18 -22.72
C LYS A 220 43.05 -22.68 -24.15
N LYS A 221 43.29 -21.37 -24.30
CA LYS A 221 44.47 -20.73 -24.97
C LYS A 221 44.34 -19.21 -24.78
N LYS A 222 45.15 -18.56 -23.94
CA LYS A 222 46.44 -17.90 -24.29
C LYS A 222 46.38 -17.12 -25.61
N LYS A 223 46.24 -15.80 -25.52
CA LYS A 223 47.31 -14.86 -25.87
C LYS A 223 47.14 -13.59 -25.04
#